data_AF-A0A016TPH0-F1
#
_entry.id   AF-A0A016TPH0-F1
#
_cell.length_a   1.000
_cell.length_b   1.000
_cell.length_c   1.000
_cell.angle_alpha   90.00
_cell.angle_beta   90.00
_cell.angle_gamma   90.00
#
_symmetry.space_group_name_H-M   'P 1'
#
loop_
_entity.id
_entity.type
_entity.pdbx_description
1 polymer ?
#
loop_
_entity_poly.entity_id
_entity_poly.type
_entity_poly.pdbx_seq_one_letter_code
_entity_poly.pdbx_strand_id
1 'polypeptide(L)'
;MLQITLEEGDVFSAWLSAKDAGVDDSDNKINYGGMMLRSLFEHYQHCDMGAEGSETALATAGYIPIPGHTPIILSEVNGRTVLRLLVRDAANEAESACLAKDLPEWITAVVERSMLPKFTKMPFYLLPHASLNVKTPKKDRLSATEMLQVRKVMEHVYEKILNSTETTMGETPMPVQIPTNIEQKMELYCNDQKLDPDMDLRSVKHFVWKQGGDLLLYYKPLK
;
A
#
# COMPACT_ATOMS: atom_id res chain seq x y z
N MET A 1 18.69 11.37 22.15
CA MET A 1 19.05 11.62 20.75
C MET A 1 18.02 10.87 19.91
N LEU A 2 17.31 11.54 19.01
CA LEU A 2 16.34 10.89 18.14
C LEU A 2 17.11 10.15 17.04
N GLN A 3 16.84 8.86 16.86
CA GLN A 3 17.39 8.04 15.78
C GLN A 3 16.22 7.35 15.08
N ILE A 4 16.23 7.42 13.75
CA ILE A 4 15.28 6.72 12.89
C ILE A 4 16.10 5.73 12.07
N THR A 5 15.70 4.46 12.08
CA THR A 5 16.32 3.39 11.31
C THR A 5 15.36 2.98 10.21
N LEU A 6 15.85 2.89 8.97
CA LEU A 6 15.09 2.44 7.81
C LEU A 6 15.60 1.05 7.40
N GLU A 7 14.71 0.07 7.30
CA GLU A 7 15.05 -1.30 6.93
C GLU A 7 14.34 -1.70 5.63
N GLU A 8 14.99 -2.51 4.79
CA GLU A 8 14.43 -2.95 3.51
C GLU A 8 13.07 -3.65 3.67
N GLY A 9 12.88 -4.37 4.78
CA GLY A 9 11.69 -5.18 5.03
C GLY A 9 10.41 -4.36 5.21
N ASP A 10 10.50 -3.10 5.66
CA ASP A 10 9.32 -2.31 6.03
C ASP A 10 9.34 -0.84 5.56
N VAL A 11 10.48 -0.31 5.12
CA VAL A 11 10.61 1.10 4.72
C VAL A 11 9.57 1.48 3.66
N PHE A 12 9.26 0.58 2.72
CA PHE A 12 8.30 0.84 1.65
C PHE A 12 6.87 0.38 1.94
N SER A 13 6.56 -0.10 3.15
CA SER A 13 5.22 -0.60 3.49
C SER A 13 4.18 0.52 3.67
N ALA A 14 4.62 1.74 3.96
CA ALA A 14 3.74 2.88 4.25
C ALA A 14 3.20 3.55 2.97
N TRP A 15 2.32 2.84 2.26
CA TRP A 15 1.52 3.41 1.17
C TRP A 15 0.20 3.99 1.69
N LEU A 16 -0.14 5.19 1.19
CA LEU A 16 -1.31 5.98 1.59
C LEU A 16 -1.87 6.72 0.37
N SER A 17 -3.11 7.22 0.47
CA SER A 17 -3.57 8.25 -0.47
C SER A 17 -2.94 9.61 -0.10
N ALA A 18 -2.70 10.46 -1.09
CA ALA A 18 -2.17 11.80 -0.88
C ALA A 18 -3.12 12.64 0.00
N LYS A 19 -4.43 12.45 -0.18
CA LYS A 19 -5.49 13.00 0.67
C LYS A 19 -5.36 12.62 2.15
N ASP A 20 -5.23 11.33 2.46
CA ASP A 20 -5.11 10.88 3.86
C ASP A 20 -3.81 11.38 4.51
N ALA A 21 -2.77 11.56 3.69
CA ALA A 21 -1.49 12.10 4.13
C ALA A 21 -1.48 13.64 4.25
N GLY A 22 -2.55 14.32 3.82
CA GLY A 22 -2.63 15.79 3.82
C GLY A 22 -1.63 16.47 2.87
N VAL A 23 -1.20 15.76 1.82
CA VAL A 23 -0.27 16.31 0.81
C VAL A 23 -1.03 17.13 -0.23
N ASP A 24 -2.11 16.56 -0.77
CA ASP A 24 -3.04 17.21 -1.69
C ASP A 24 -4.43 16.54 -1.62
N ASP A 25 -5.42 17.05 -2.37
CA ASP A 25 -6.79 16.50 -2.38
C ASP A 25 -6.98 15.31 -3.36
N SER A 26 -5.90 14.73 -3.88
CA SER A 26 -5.98 13.62 -4.84
C SER A 26 -5.96 12.25 -4.17
N ASP A 27 -6.55 11.26 -4.83
CA ASP A 27 -6.45 9.84 -4.44
C ASP A 27 -5.15 9.18 -4.94
N ASN A 28 -4.15 9.98 -5.36
CA ASN A 28 -2.86 9.46 -5.78
C ASN A 28 -2.19 8.71 -4.63
N LYS A 29 -1.51 7.61 -4.96
CA LYS A 29 -0.82 6.80 -3.97
C LYS A 29 0.55 7.37 -3.72
N ILE A 30 0.88 7.62 -2.46
CA ILE A 30 2.20 8.08 -2.02
C ILE A 30 2.88 7.04 -1.14
N ASN A 31 4.21 7.14 -1.02
CA ASN A 31 5.00 6.25 -0.18
C ASN A 31 5.95 7.03 0.74
N TYR A 32 5.70 6.98 2.06
CA TYR A 32 6.51 7.73 3.03
C TYR A 32 7.98 7.30 3.08
N GLY A 33 8.28 6.00 2.91
CA GLY A 33 9.66 5.53 2.84
C GLY A 33 10.38 6.08 1.62
N GLY A 34 9.74 6.03 0.46
CA GLY A 34 10.23 6.64 -0.77
C GLY A 34 10.50 8.13 -0.61
N MET A 35 9.54 8.87 -0.05
CA MET A 35 9.69 10.30 0.24
C MET A 35 10.84 10.59 1.22
N MET A 36 11.00 9.76 2.26
CA MET A 36 12.11 9.86 3.21
C MET A 36 13.45 9.66 2.51
N LEU A 37 13.58 8.64 1.65
CA LEU A 37 14.80 8.43 0.86
C LEU A 37 15.07 9.60 -0.10
N ARG A 38 14.05 10.13 -0.78
CA ARG A 38 14.19 11.32 -1.63
C ARG A 38 14.76 12.51 -0.85
N SER A 39 14.23 12.73 0.34
CA SER A 39 14.67 13.83 1.21
C SER A 39 16.10 13.65 1.71
N LEU A 40 16.46 12.44 2.16
CA LEU A 40 17.81 12.16 2.68
C LEU A 40 18.89 12.29 1.59
N PHE A 41 18.57 11.93 0.35
CA PHE A 41 19.52 11.93 -0.77
C PHE A 41 19.25 13.05 -1.78
N GLU A 42 18.55 14.13 -1.39
CA GLU A 42 18.18 15.22 -2.30
C GLU A 42 19.39 15.94 -2.92
N HIS A 43 20.53 15.93 -2.21
CA HIS A 43 21.78 16.55 -2.67
C HIS A 43 22.76 15.56 -3.33
N TYR A 44 22.42 14.27 -3.37
CA TYR A 44 23.28 13.26 -3.97
C TYR A 44 23.34 13.43 -5.49
N GLN A 45 24.54 13.41 -6.08
CA GLN A 45 24.74 13.75 -7.50
C GLN A 45 24.04 12.79 -8.47
N HIS A 46 23.86 11.53 -8.07
CA HIS A 46 23.17 10.52 -8.89
C HIS A 46 21.68 10.39 -8.55
N CYS A 47 21.12 11.29 -7.73
CA CYS A 47 19.70 11.30 -7.43
C CYS A 47 18.90 11.65 -8.70
N ASP A 48 18.12 10.70 -9.20
CA ASP A 48 17.18 10.88 -10.29
C ASP A 48 15.78 10.98 -9.70
N MET A 49 15.09 12.11 -9.82
CA MET A 49 13.71 12.28 -9.34
C MET A 49 12.67 11.56 -10.20
N GLY A 50 13.07 11.04 -11.36
CA GLY A 50 12.23 10.35 -12.31
C GLY A 50 11.55 11.30 -13.27
N ALA A 51 11.03 10.75 -14.37
CA ALA A 51 10.27 11.53 -15.34
C ALA A 51 9.00 12.09 -14.70
N GLU A 52 8.66 13.32 -15.07
CA GLU A 52 7.42 13.98 -14.64
C GLU A 52 6.21 13.10 -14.98
N GLY A 53 5.32 12.89 -14.01
CA GLY A 53 4.14 12.04 -14.15
C GLY A 53 4.40 10.52 -14.05
N SER A 54 5.65 10.07 -13.84
CA SER A 54 5.92 8.66 -13.53
C SER A 54 5.32 8.26 -12.17
N GLU A 55 5.00 6.97 -12.00
CA GLU A 55 4.42 6.44 -10.75
C GLU A 55 5.30 6.78 -9.54
N THR A 56 6.62 6.61 -9.65
CA THR A 56 7.56 6.93 -8.57
C THR A 56 7.65 8.42 -8.30
N ALA A 57 7.69 9.27 -9.34
CA ALA A 57 7.73 10.71 -9.16
C ALA A 57 6.47 11.20 -8.45
N LEU A 58 5.29 10.75 -8.87
CA LEU A 58 4.03 11.09 -8.21
C LEU A 58 3.97 10.56 -6.77
N ALA A 59 4.39 9.32 -6.54
CA ALA A 59 4.36 8.71 -5.21
C ALA A 59 5.34 9.34 -4.21
N THR A 60 6.33 10.10 -4.69
CA THR A 60 7.34 10.77 -3.86
C THR A 60 7.33 12.29 -3.97
N ALA A 61 6.43 12.89 -4.75
CA ALA A 61 6.44 14.31 -5.09
C ALA A 61 6.37 15.25 -3.88
N GLY A 62 5.61 14.87 -2.85
CA GLY A 62 5.40 15.69 -1.65
C GLY A 62 6.48 15.56 -0.58
N TYR A 63 7.68 15.05 -0.90
CA TYR A 63 8.73 14.89 0.11
C TYR A 63 9.11 16.24 0.73
N ILE A 64 9.47 16.20 2.02
CA ILE A 64 9.87 17.40 2.77
C ILE A 64 11.39 17.38 2.90
N PRO A 65 12.12 18.44 2.50
CA PRO A 65 13.58 18.52 2.65
C PRO A 65 14.01 18.35 4.12
N ILE A 66 15.06 17.57 4.34
CA ILE A 66 15.62 17.33 5.66
C ILE A 66 16.73 18.36 5.92
N PRO A 67 16.87 18.88 7.16
CA PRO A 67 17.95 19.82 7.47
C PRO A 67 19.32 19.25 7.09
N GLY A 68 20.10 20.02 6.34
CA GLY A 68 21.39 19.56 5.80
C GLY A 68 22.44 19.10 6.83
N HIS A 69 22.26 19.43 8.12
CA HIS A 69 23.11 18.95 9.22
C HIS A 69 22.68 17.59 9.79
N THR A 70 21.63 16.97 9.24
CA THR A 70 21.16 15.66 9.64
C THR A 70 22.17 14.60 9.19
N PRO A 71 22.65 13.72 10.09
CA PRO A 71 23.58 12.67 9.73
C PRO A 71 22.85 11.49 9.05
N ILE A 72 23.37 11.05 7.91
CA ILE A 72 23.03 9.78 7.25
C ILE A 72 24.07 8.75 7.70
N ILE A 73 23.61 7.58 8.15
CA ILE A 73 24.48 6.48 8.58
C ILE A 73 24.04 5.23 7.81
N LEU A 74 24.97 4.65 7.04
CA LEU A 74 24.80 3.33 6.45
C LEU A 74 25.50 2.32 7.36
N SER A 75 24.77 1.28 7.77
CA SER A 75 25.29 0.23 8.64
C SER A 75 24.83 -1.15 8.19
N GLU A 76 25.68 -2.14 8.38
CA GLU A 76 25.32 -3.55 8.25
C GLU A 76 24.39 -3.99 9.40
N VAL A 77 23.68 -5.11 9.21
CA VAL A 77 22.77 -5.71 10.21
C VAL A 77 23.48 -6.05 11.53
N ASN A 78 24.80 -6.27 11.49
CA ASN A 78 25.62 -6.53 12.67
C ASN A 78 26.01 -5.24 13.45
N GLY A 79 25.55 -4.06 13.02
CA GLY A 79 25.84 -2.77 13.62
C GLY A 79 27.13 -2.09 13.14
N ARG A 80 27.89 -2.70 12.22
CA ARG A 80 29.08 -2.08 11.63
C ARG A 80 28.69 -0.91 10.74
N THR A 81 29.18 0.28 11.06
CA THR A 81 29.04 1.45 10.18
C THR A 81 29.89 1.29 8.93
N VAL A 82 29.26 1.47 7.77
CA VAL A 82 29.88 1.48 6.44
C VAL A 82 30.23 2.90 6.04
N LEU A 83 29.26 3.81 6.16
CA LEU A 83 29.40 5.21 5.75
C LEU A 83 28.67 6.13 6.72
N ARG A 84 29.22 7.32 6.94
CA ARG A 84 28.56 8.40 7.69
C ARG A 84 28.87 9.74 7.04
N LEU A 85 27.83 10.50 6.72
CA LEU A 85 27.93 11.84 6.15
C LEU A 85 26.77 12.72 6.64
N LEU A 86 26.81 14.02 6.36
CA LEU A 86 25.64 14.88 6.51
C LEU A 86 24.89 14.98 5.19
N VAL A 87 23.57 15.20 5.26
CA VAL A 87 22.71 15.37 4.06
C VAL A 87 23.30 16.40 3.08
N ARG A 88 23.77 17.56 3.58
CA ARG A 88 24.37 18.60 2.73
C ARG A 88 25.68 18.21 2.06
N ASP A 89 26.40 17.25 2.63
CA ASP A 89 27.72 16.84 2.14
C ASP A 89 27.59 15.81 1.01
N ALA A 90 26.38 15.25 0.78
CA ALA A 90 26.13 14.27 -0.30
C ALA A 90 26.36 14.84 -1.72
N ALA A 91 26.40 16.17 -1.87
CA ALA A 91 26.72 16.84 -3.13
C ALA A 91 28.21 16.84 -3.48
N ASN A 92 29.08 16.61 -2.48
CA ASN A 92 30.52 16.60 -2.67
C ASN A 92 30.95 15.35 -3.45
N GLU A 93 31.97 15.49 -4.30
CA GLU A 93 32.43 14.40 -5.19
C GLU A 93 32.92 13.16 -4.42
N ALA A 94 33.65 13.36 -3.32
CA ALA A 94 34.19 12.26 -2.52
C ALA A 94 33.08 11.45 -1.82
N GLU A 95 32.14 12.15 -1.18
CA GLU A 95 30.99 11.56 -0.52
C GLU A 95 30.04 10.89 -1.52
N SER A 96 29.78 11.53 -2.66
CA SER A 96 28.99 10.99 -3.77
C SER A 96 29.59 9.70 -4.32
N ALA A 97 30.92 9.65 -4.52
CA ALA A 97 31.61 8.43 -4.94
C ALA A 97 31.51 7.29 -3.92
N CYS A 98 31.53 7.61 -2.62
CA CYS A 98 31.30 6.62 -1.56
C CYS A 98 29.86 6.11 -1.57
N LEU A 99 28.87 7.00 -1.72
CA LEU A 99 27.46 6.64 -1.83
C LEU A 99 27.20 5.71 -3.03
N ALA A 100 27.70 6.05 -4.22
CA ALA A 100 27.53 5.22 -5.42
C ALA A 100 28.07 3.80 -5.25
N LYS A 101 29.10 3.64 -4.41
CA LYS A 101 29.73 2.34 -4.14
C LYS A 101 29.01 1.55 -3.04
N ASP A 102 28.62 2.23 -1.96
CA ASP A 102 28.22 1.58 -0.71
C ASP A 102 26.69 1.62 -0.44
N LEU A 103 25.90 2.27 -1.31
CA LEU A 103 24.44 2.27 -1.20
C LEU A 103 23.85 0.86 -1.41
N PRO A 104 22.95 0.41 -0.51
CA PRO A 104 22.17 -0.82 -0.72
C PRO A 104 21.26 -0.73 -1.95
N GLU A 105 21.06 -1.86 -2.62
CA GLU A 105 20.27 -1.96 -3.87
C GLU A 105 18.86 -1.37 -3.73
N TRP A 106 18.20 -1.57 -2.58
CA TRP A 106 16.85 -1.05 -2.33
C TRP A 106 16.81 0.49 -2.23
N ILE A 107 17.90 1.13 -1.79
CA ILE A 107 18.04 2.59 -1.84
C ILE A 107 18.38 3.03 -3.25
N THR A 108 19.37 2.39 -3.88
CA THR A 108 19.81 2.67 -5.26
C THR A 108 18.65 2.59 -6.26
N ALA A 109 17.76 1.60 -6.11
CA ALA A 109 16.57 1.46 -6.93
C ALA A 109 15.67 2.70 -6.88
N VAL A 110 15.44 3.25 -5.69
CA VAL A 110 14.57 4.42 -5.52
C VAL A 110 15.29 5.71 -5.89
N VAL A 111 16.50 5.91 -5.40
CA VAL A 111 17.22 7.19 -5.47
C VAL A 111 17.83 7.42 -6.85
N GLU A 112 18.46 6.41 -7.45
CA GLU A 112 19.19 6.56 -8.73
C GLU A 112 18.38 6.12 -9.95
N ARG A 113 17.42 5.21 -9.76
CA ARG A 113 16.63 4.61 -10.86
C ARG A 113 15.16 4.98 -10.85
N SER A 114 14.70 5.74 -9.84
CA SER A 114 13.29 6.12 -9.72
C SER A 114 12.34 4.92 -9.74
N MET A 115 12.72 3.82 -9.08
CA MET A 115 11.94 2.59 -9.02
C MET A 115 11.52 2.28 -7.58
N LEU A 116 10.24 2.53 -7.27
CA LEU A 116 9.64 2.03 -6.03
C LEU A 116 9.30 0.54 -6.12
N PRO A 117 9.36 -0.20 -5.01
CA PRO A 117 8.86 -1.58 -4.97
C PRO A 117 7.37 -1.63 -5.31
N LYS A 118 6.97 -2.71 -5.99
CA LYS A 118 5.56 -2.95 -6.31
C LYS A 118 4.76 -3.29 -5.05
N PHE A 119 3.47 -2.96 -5.08
CA PHE A 119 2.54 -3.32 -4.01
C PHE A 119 2.54 -4.82 -3.70
N THR A 120 2.75 -5.15 -2.42
CA THR A 120 2.53 -6.51 -1.94
C THR A 120 1.03 -6.79 -1.90
N LYS A 121 0.60 -7.86 -2.57
CA LYS A 121 -0.79 -8.31 -2.50
C LYS A 121 -0.99 -9.12 -1.23
N MET A 122 -2.07 -8.83 -0.52
CA MET A 122 -2.53 -9.57 0.63
C MET A 122 -3.59 -10.60 0.20
N PRO A 123 -3.39 -11.89 0.50
CA PRO A 123 -4.42 -12.89 0.30
C PRO A 123 -5.53 -12.77 1.35
N PHE A 124 -6.76 -13.05 0.93
CA PHE A 124 -7.92 -13.13 1.80
C PHE A 124 -8.93 -14.14 1.23
N TYR A 125 -9.82 -14.63 2.08
CA TYR A 125 -10.91 -15.50 1.69
C TYR A 125 -12.24 -14.79 1.81
N LEU A 126 -13.15 -15.16 0.92
CA LEU A 126 -14.50 -14.64 0.86
C LEU A 126 -15.50 -15.79 1.00
N LEU A 127 -16.43 -15.67 1.95
CA LEU A 127 -17.44 -16.68 2.26
C LEU A 127 -18.82 -16.04 2.44
N PRO A 128 -19.92 -16.78 2.19
CA PRO A 128 -21.25 -16.31 2.58
C PRO A 128 -21.36 -16.25 4.11
N HIS A 129 -22.02 -15.22 4.63
CA HIS A 129 -22.31 -15.10 6.06
C HIS A 129 -23.19 -16.26 6.56
N ALA A 130 -22.97 -16.72 7.79
CA ALA A 130 -23.66 -17.89 8.37
C ALA A 130 -25.19 -17.79 8.30
N SER A 131 -25.74 -16.58 8.42
CA SER A 131 -27.19 -16.32 8.32
C SER A 131 -27.82 -16.70 6.96
N LEU A 132 -27.02 -16.90 5.92
CA LEU A 132 -27.50 -17.31 4.59
C LEU A 132 -27.77 -18.82 4.51
N ASN A 133 -27.36 -19.62 5.50
CA ASN A 133 -27.61 -21.06 5.56
C ASN A 133 -27.22 -21.85 4.30
N VAL A 134 -26.12 -21.46 3.65
CA VAL A 134 -25.60 -22.14 2.45
C VAL A 134 -25.01 -23.49 2.84
N LYS A 135 -25.57 -24.59 2.31
CA LYS A 135 -25.20 -25.97 2.69
C LYS A 135 -23.73 -26.34 2.41
N THR A 136 -23.16 -25.79 1.34
CA THR A 136 -21.75 -25.97 0.95
C THR A 136 -21.18 -24.63 0.49
N PRO A 137 -20.70 -23.79 1.42
CA PRO A 137 -20.21 -22.47 1.07
C PRO A 137 -18.91 -22.60 0.27
N LYS A 138 -18.87 -21.98 -0.92
CA LYS A 138 -17.64 -21.88 -1.71
C LYS A 138 -16.69 -20.92 -1.00
N LYS A 139 -15.48 -21.39 -0.68
CA LYS A 139 -14.42 -20.59 -0.07
C LYS A 139 -13.50 -20.06 -1.17
N ASP A 140 -13.76 -18.85 -1.64
CA ASP A 140 -12.97 -18.23 -2.69
C ASP A 140 -11.76 -17.52 -2.10
N ARG A 141 -10.55 -17.89 -2.55
CA ARG A 141 -9.29 -17.23 -2.17
C ARG A 141 -8.99 -16.13 -3.20
N LEU A 142 -8.94 -14.89 -2.73
CA LEU A 142 -8.64 -13.71 -3.54
C LEU A 142 -7.34 -13.07 -3.05
N SER A 143 -6.79 -12.15 -3.84
CA SER A 143 -5.60 -11.39 -3.47
C SER A 143 -5.67 -9.99 -4.05
N ALA A 144 -5.48 -8.98 -3.21
CA ALA A 144 -5.54 -7.57 -3.58
C ALA A 144 -4.48 -6.76 -2.85
N THR A 145 -4.30 -5.50 -3.22
CA THR A 145 -3.46 -4.58 -2.44
C THR A 145 -4.04 -4.40 -1.05
N GLU A 146 -3.20 -4.24 -0.04
CA GLU A 146 -3.66 -4.04 1.35
C GLU A 146 -4.47 -2.74 1.55
N MET A 147 -4.28 -1.76 0.66
CA MET A 147 -5.08 -0.52 0.57
C MET A 147 -6.45 -0.69 -0.12
N LEU A 148 -6.81 -1.90 -0.55
CA LEU A 148 -8.13 -2.09 -1.17
C LEU A 148 -9.21 -1.78 -0.13
N GLN A 149 -10.11 -0.86 -0.45
CA GLN A 149 -11.23 -0.52 0.42
C GLN A 149 -12.24 -1.67 0.50
N VAL A 150 -12.88 -1.83 1.66
CA VAL A 150 -13.96 -2.79 1.89
C VAL A 150 -15.09 -2.58 0.88
N ARG A 151 -15.43 -1.34 0.55
CA ARG A 151 -16.40 -0.98 -0.50
C ARG A 151 -16.10 -1.68 -1.83
N LYS A 152 -14.84 -1.73 -2.26
CA LYS A 152 -14.44 -2.41 -3.51
C LYS A 152 -14.60 -3.93 -3.44
N VAL A 153 -14.45 -4.53 -2.27
CA VAL A 153 -14.75 -5.96 -2.07
C VAL A 153 -16.26 -6.20 -2.15
N MET A 154 -17.07 -5.29 -1.62
CA MET A 154 -18.54 -5.36 -1.71
C MET A 154 -19.02 -5.24 -3.15
N GLU A 155 -18.50 -4.29 -3.92
CA GLU A 155 -18.76 -4.16 -5.36
C GLU A 155 -18.43 -5.47 -6.10
N HIS A 156 -17.26 -6.06 -5.82
CA HIS A 156 -16.87 -7.34 -6.42
C HIS A 156 -17.84 -8.48 -6.08
N VAL A 157 -18.28 -8.60 -4.83
CA VAL A 157 -19.28 -9.60 -4.42
C VAL A 157 -20.59 -9.40 -5.18
N TYR A 158 -21.05 -8.16 -5.29
CA TYR A 158 -22.32 -7.84 -5.94
C TYR A 158 -22.30 -8.25 -7.41
N GLU A 159 -21.30 -7.78 -8.14
CA GLU A 159 -21.18 -8.05 -9.57
C GLU A 159 -20.90 -9.52 -9.89
N LYS A 160 -19.95 -10.14 -9.17
CA LYS A 160 -19.38 -11.42 -9.58
C LYS A 160 -19.94 -12.61 -8.85
N ILE A 161 -20.54 -12.43 -7.69
CA ILE A 161 -21.08 -13.55 -6.89
C ILE A 161 -22.60 -13.55 -6.93
N LEU A 162 -23.23 -12.41 -6.65
CA LEU A 162 -24.69 -12.34 -6.57
C LEU A 162 -25.35 -12.26 -7.95
N ASN A 163 -24.85 -11.39 -8.84
CA ASN A 163 -25.45 -11.25 -10.17
C ASN A 163 -25.11 -12.39 -11.12
N SER A 164 -23.94 -13.04 -10.95
CA SER A 164 -23.58 -14.25 -11.72
C SER A 164 -24.56 -15.39 -11.53
N THR A 165 -25.18 -15.51 -10.36
CA THR A 165 -26.23 -16.52 -10.10
C THR A 165 -27.56 -16.20 -10.79
N GLU A 166 -27.84 -14.93 -11.09
CA GLU A 166 -29.07 -14.53 -11.77
C GLU A 166 -28.97 -14.65 -13.30
N THR A 167 -27.78 -14.50 -13.88
CA THR A 167 -27.57 -14.52 -15.35
C THR A 167 -27.66 -15.93 -15.98
N THR A 168 -27.93 -16.99 -15.21
CA THR A 168 -28.10 -18.36 -15.74
C THR A 168 -29.41 -18.62 -16.49
N MET A 169 -30.29 -17.62 -16.62
CA MET A 169 -31.55 -17.72 -17.38
C MET A 169 -31.59 -16.71 -18.55
N GLY A 170 -30.90 -17.03 -19.65
CA GLY A 170 -31.34 -16.70 -21.01
C GLY A 170 -31.45 -15.24 -21.48
N GLU A 171 -31.10 -14.22 -20.70
CA GLU A 171 -31.17 -12.82 -21.15
C GLU A 171 -29.77 -12.23 -21.40
N THR A 172 -29.66 -11.47 -22.50
CA THR A 172 -28.48 -10.69 -22.91
C THR A 172 -27.82 -9.99 -21.73
N PRO A 173 -26.47 -10.04 -21.59
CA PRO A 173 -25.78 -9.41 -20.47
C PRO A 173 -25.93 -7.89 -20.57
N MET A 174 -26.91 -7.33 -19.86
CA MET A 174 -26.92 -5.89 -19.59
C MET A 174 -25.79 -5.59 -18.60
N PRO A 175 -25.05 -4.48 -18.79
CA PRO A 175 -24.06 -4.07 -17.81
C PRO A 175 -24.77 -3.83 -16.48
N VAL A 176 -24.39 -4.59 -15.45
CA VAL A 176 -24.85 -4.38 -14.08
C VAL A 176 -24.45 -2.97 -13.68
N GLN A 177 -25.43 -2.10 -13.46
CA GLN A 177 -25.15 -0.81 -12.83
C GLN A 177 -24.83 -1.07 -11.36
N ILE A 178 -23.55 -0.92 -10.98
CA ILE A 178 -23.14 -0.95 -9.58
C ILE A 178 -23.87 0.19 -8.86
N PRO A 179 -24.68 -0.10 -7.83
CA PRO A 179 -25.31 0.95 -7.03
C PRO A 179 -24.23 1.81 -6.37
N THR A 180 -24.35 3.14 -6.47
CA THR A 180 -23.41 4.07 -5.83
C THR A 180 -23.32 3.86 -4.32
N ASN A 181 -24.42 3.40 -3.70
CA ASN A 181 -24.52 3.10 -2.27
C ASN A 181 -24.57 1.58 -2.06
N ILE A 182 -23.47 0.89 -2.38
CA ILE A 182 -23.39 -0.57 -2.27
C ILE A 182 -23.64 -1.08 -0.83
N GLU A 183 -23.34 -0.25 0.16
CA GLU A 183 -23.59 -0.49 1.59
C GLU A 183 -25.06 -0.58 1.97
N GLN A 184 -25.97 -0.10 1.10
CA GLN A 184 -27.41 -0.28 1.27
C GLN A 184 -27.91 -1.61 0.71
N LYS A 185 -27.09 -2.30 -0.10
CA LYS A 185 -27.43 -3.57 -0.75
C LYS A 185 -26.75 -4.76 -0.10
N MET A 186 -25.64 -4.56 0.59
CA MET A 186 -24.95 -5.63 1.29
C MET A 186 -24.07 -5.13 2.43
N GLU A 187 -23.63 -6.09 3.22
CA GLU A 187 -22.72 -5.90 4.34
C GLU A 187 -21.56 -6.89 4.23
N LEU A 188 -20.39 -6.47 4.71
CA LEU A 188 -19.22 -7.33 4.86
C LEU A 188 -18.86 -7.45 6.34
N TYR A 189 -18.46 -8.65 6.75
CA TYR A 189 -18.14 -8.97 8.13
C TYR A 189 -16.77 -9.63 8.24
N CYS A 190 -16.09 -9.42 9.36
CA CYS A 190 -14.90 -10.15 9.78
C CYS A 190 -15.00 -10.40 11.29
N ASN A 191 -14.77 -11.63 11.76
CA ASN A 191 -14.96 -12.01 13.18
C ASN A 191 -16.31 -11.54 13.77
N ASP A 192 -17.40 -11.76 13.03
CA ASP A 192 -18.77 -11.33 13.38
C ASP A 192 -18.97 -9.81 13.54
N GLN A 193 -17.95 -8.99 13.27
CA GLN A 193 -18.04 -7.54 13.26
C GLN A 193 -18.34 -7.03 11.85
N LYS A 194 -19.37 -6.18 11.73
CA LYS A 194 -19.67 -5.45 10.48
C LYS A 194 -18.53 -4.47 10.18
N LEU A 195 -18.04 -4.52 8.95
CA LEU A 195 -16.96 -3.67 8.46
C LEU A 195 -17.52 -2.35 7.92
N ASP A 196 -16.76 -1.27 8.15
CA ASP A 196 -16.99 0.03 7.53
C ASP A 196 -16.53 -0.02 6.05
N PRO A 197 -17.36 0.36 5.07
CA PRO A 197 -16.99 0.39 3.65
C PRO A 197 -15.72 1.20 3.35
N ASP A 198 -15.42 2.22 4.15
CA ASP A 198 -14.31 3.13 3.91
C ASP A 198 -12.98 2.64 4.52
N MET A 199 -13.01 1.57 5.32
CA MET A 199 -11.80 0.90 5.79
C MET A 199 -11.05 0.18 4.66
N ASP A 200 -9.72 0.13 4.74
CA ASP A 200 -8.89 -0.72 3.88
C ASP A 200 -8.62 -2.11 4.48
N LEU A 201 -8.24 -3.08 3.63
CA LEU A 201 -8.00 -4.46 4.07
C LEU A 201 -6.91 -4.57 5.15
N ARG A 202 -5.88 -3.71 5.10
CA ARG A 202 -4.83 -3.61 6.12
C ARG A 202 -5.41 -3.26 7.48
N SER A 203 -6.28 -2.25 7.55
CA SER A 203 -6.98 -1.82 8.76
C SER A 203 -7.89 -2.92 9.28
N VAL A 204 -8.63 -3.62 8.40
CA VAL A 204 -9.44 -4.77 8.81
C VAL A 204 -8.56 -5.86 9.42
N LYS A 205 -7.43 -6.20 8.78
CA LYS A 205 -6.50 -7.21 9.29
C LYS A 205 -5.92 -6.83 10.65
N HIS A 206 -5.54 -5.57 10.82
CA HIS A 206 -4.90 -5.08 12.04
C HIS A 206 -5.89 -4.92 13.20
N PHE A 207 -7.05 -4.30 12.97
CA PHE A 207 -7.99 -3.92 14.02
C PHE A 207 -9.11 -4.94 14.30
N VAL A 208 -9.49 -5.74 13.31
CA VAL A 208 -10.63 -6.67 13.42
C VAL A 208 -10.19 -8.12 13.43
N TRP A 209 -9.36 -8.55 12.47
CA TRP A 209 -8.93 -9.95 12.34
C TRP A 209 -8.06 -10.40 13.51
N LYS A 210 -7.01 -9.65 13.83
CA LYS A 210 -6.10 -9.84 14.99
C LYS A 210 -5.51 -11.25 15.14
N GLN A 211 -5.58 -12.08 14.11
CA GLN A 211 -5.11 -13.46 14.09
C GLN A 211 -4.03 -13.64 13.01
N GLY A 212 -3.21 -14.68 13.16
CA GLY A 212 -2.28 -15.09 12.11
C GLY A 212 -3.00 -15.64 10.87
N GLY A 213 -2.36 -15.54 9.71
CA GLY A 213 -2.86 -16.10 8.45
C GLY A 213 -3.66 -15.14 7.57
N ASP A 214 -4.36 -15.72 6.61
CA ASP A 214 -5.14 -15.00 5.59
C ASP A 214 -6.45 -14.47 6.18
N LEU A 215 -6.80 -13.24 5.81
CA LEU A 215 -8.02 -12.58 6.28
C LEU A 215 -9.28 -13.35 5.83
N LEU A 216 -10.25 -13.53 6.73
CA LEU A 216 -11.55 -14.14 6.40
C LEU A 216 -12.63 -13.06 6.37
N LEU A 217 -13.30 -12.91 5.22
CA LEU A 217 -14.39 -11.96 5.00
C LEU A 217 -15.69 -12.70 4.69
N TYR A 218 -16.78 -12.23 5.27
CA TYR A 218 -18.11 -12.81 5.12
C TYR A 218 -19.08 -11.80 4.53
N TYR A 219 -19.67 -12.11 3.37
CA TYR A 219 -20.64 -11.23 2.73
C TYR A 219 -22.08 -11.60 3.09
N LYS A 220 -22.92 -10.58 3.22
CA LYS A 220 -24.35 -10.72 3.52
C LYS A 220 -25.15 -9.70 2.70
N PRO A 221 -25.91 -10.13 1.69
CA PRO A 221 -26.85 -9.27 0.99
C PRO A 221 -27.94 -8.77 1.95
N LEU A 222 -28.34 -7.51 1.80
CA LEU A 222 -29.49 -6.92 2.47
C LEU A 222 -30.74 -7.16 1.61
N LYS A 223 -31.84 -7.53 2.28
CA LYS A 223 -33.15 -7.72 1.63
C LYS A 223 -33.91 -6.40 1.57
#